data_AF-A0AAV5CM08-F1
#
_entry.id   AF-A0AAV5CM08-F1
#
_cell.length_a   1.000
_cell.length_b   1.000
_cell.length_c   1.000
_cell.angle_alpha   90.00
_cell.angle_beta   90.00
_cell.angle_gamma   90.00
#
_symmetry.space_group_name_H-M   'P 1'
#
loop_
_entity.id
_entity.type
_entity.pdbx_description
1 polymer ?
#
loop_
_entity_poly.entity_id
_entity_poly.type
_entity_poly.pdbx_seq_one_letter_code
_entity_poly.pdbx_strand_id
1 'polypeptide(L)'
;MEEPSPAADTPRRLAVADLLLLRRPTTGASSLHFPSAPVSTAHSTSPPRKKPKLAAAASSNPASKPSTAPFAPISHPVLLSGMLSLPSAASPAACRNSTSPSSSSPPAAASVCCCILDFDPAALGREIRVLAWNYLPSVRLHGTAGVLEVVRWCLVEEPTPAPKPAFLATIPLKCAPKNADLAARNCVFGVLRSVSAVFSMPRVKSDGSGSSVGFLAELICCGCRQCQKSPPKGDQGHNFEAVKFLYFIESASTWRPVLTWLVGKLVYISGLKKQMVSVREKASYTMLVSSTKTTMAWGPSYRVNLPSDCLPENCGGVYAGVITGIFMQGAVVELDNAVWLLIDDQELPPSHSLRVGAVISVKNFRTINLKLSWTRIVLLATCSKTNITVKYFSMVDSKTYMKTESKSLLGKFVESLDMPARFWILLLISCFKQKFTKLFSDKEILGSQNVCF
;
A
#
# COMPACT_ATOMS: atom_id res chain seq x y z
N MET A 1 -19.03 14.64 -55.79
CA MET A 1 -18.87 13.40 -55.00
C MET A 1 -17.68 13.63 -54.10
N GLU A 2 -17.96 14.06 -52.88
CA GLU A 2 -16.95 14.32 -51.86
C GLU A 2 -16.76 13.00 -51.10
N GLU A 3 -15.53 12.50 -51.12
CA GLU A 3 -15.14 11.24 -50.49
C GLU A 3 -15.22 11.41 -48.95
N PRO A 4 -15.89 10.53 -48.21
CA PRO A 4 -16.01 10.71 -46.77
C PRO A 4 -14.65 10.45 -46.11
N SER A 5 -14.20 11.46 -45.36
CA SER A 5 -13.11 11.38 -44.37
C SER A 5 -13.16 10.06 -43.59
N PRO A 6 -12.01 9.38 -43.36
CA PRO A 6 -12.00 8.19 -42.52
C PRO A 6 -12.53 8.54 -41.14
N ALA A 7 -13.52 7.76 -40.68
CA ALA A 7 -14.10 7.89 -39.35
C ALA A 7 -12.97 7.79 -38.31
N ALA A 8 -12.87 8.79 -37.42
CA ALA A 8 -11.98 8.71 -36.28
C ALA A 8 -12.37 7.48 -35.44
N ASP A 9 -11.46 6.51 -35.35
CA ASP A 9 -11.66 5.28 -34.57
C ASP A 9 -12.05 5.65 -33.14
N THR A 10 -13.32 5.41 -32.78
CA THR A 10 -13.78 5.63 -31.42
C THR A 10 -13.09 4.61 -30.51
N PRO A 11 -12.41 5.03 -29.43
CA PRO A 11 -11.65 4.12 -28.59
C PRO A 11 -12.59 3.10 -27.94
N ARG A 12 -12.21 1.82 -28.00
CA ARG A 12 -13.00 0.74 -27.43
C ARG A 12 -13.14 0.96 -25.93
N ARG A 13 -14.38 1.05 -25.45
CA ARG A 13 -14.68 1.11 -24.02
C ARG A 13 -14.58 -0.29 -23.43
N LEU A 14 -13.83 -0.44 -22.35
CA LEU A 14 -13.66 -1.68 -21.64
C LEU A 14 -14.12 -1.47 -20.20
N ALA A 15 -15.10 -2.26 -19.77
CA ALA A 15 -15.63 -2.20 -18.43
C ALA A 15 -14.75 -3.01 -17.46
N VAL A 16 -14.90 -2.76 -16.16
CA VAL A 16 -14.25 -3.59 -15.11
C VAL A 16 -14.60 -5.07 -15.27
N ALA A 17 -15.83 -5.39 -15.70
CA ALA A 17 -16.25 -6.77 -15.96
C ALA A 17 -15.41 -7.45 -17.05
N ASP A 18 -15.04 -6.73 -18.10
CA ASP A 18 -14.23 -7.26 -19.20
C ASP A 18 -12.80 -7.58 -18.73
N LEU A 19 -12.24 -6.77 -17.81
CA LEU A 19 -10.93 -7.05 -17.21
C LEU A 19 -10.95 -8.37 -16.44
N LEU A 20 -12.04 -8.65 -15.71
CA LEU A 20 -12.16 -9.88 -14.91
C LEU A 20 -12.19 -11.15 -15.78
N LEU A 21 -12.53 -11.03 -17.07
CA LEU A 21 -12.46 -12.14 -18.02
C LEU A 21 -11.03 -12.40 -18.53
N LEU A 22 -10.13 -11.43 -18.41
CA LEU A 22 -8.73 -11.61 -18.83
C LEU A 22 -8.02 -12.62 -17.93
N ARG A 23 -7.40 -13.62 -18.56
CA ARG A 23 -6.66 -14.69 -17.88
C ARG A 23 -5.16 -14.49 -17.88
N ARG A 24 -4.66 -13.49 -18.61
CA ARG A 24 -3.24 -13.17 -18.70
C ARG A 24 -2.95 -11.74 -18.23
N PRO A 25 -1.77 -11.50 -17.63
CA PRO A 25 -1.30 -10.16 -17.33
C PRO A 25 -1.35 -9.28 -18.57
N THR A 26 -2.09 -8.17 -18.49
CA THR A 26 -2.36 -7.29 -19.63
C THR A 26 -2.06 -5.85 -19.27
N THR A 27 -1.54 -5.06 -20.20
CA THR A 27 -1.29 -3.62 -20.00
C THR A 27 -2.02 -2.79 -21.04
N GLY A 28 -2.68 -1.73 -20.56
CA GLY A 28 -3.26 -0.66 -21.37
C GLY A 28 -2.36 0.57 -21.46
N ALA A 29 -1.07 0.45 -21.12
CA ALA A 29 -0.11 1.56 -21.13
C ALA A 29 0.46 1.88 -22.52
N SER A 30 0.07 1.16 -23.58
CA SER A 30 0.51 1.38 -24.96
C SER A 30 0.09 2.75 -25.53
N SER A 31 -0.89 3.42 -24.91
CA SER A 31 -1.32 4.79 -25.23
C SER A 31 -0.49 5.89 -24.56
N LEU A 32 0.51 5.54 -23.75
CA LEU A 32 1.47 6.51 -23.20
C LEU A 32 2.38 7.00 -24.34
N HIS A 33 1.92 7.98 -25.11
CA HIS A 33 2.82 8.86 -25.83
C HIS A 33 3.68 9.59 -24.79
N PHE A 34 4.85 9.06 -24.50
CA PHE A 34 5.90 9.83 -23.85
C PHE A 34 6.30 10.92 -24.85
N PRO A 35 6.18 12.22 -24.54
CA PRO A 35 6.90 13.22 -25.32
C PRO A 35 8.38 12.84 -25.17
N SER A 36 8.98 12.45 -26.29
CA SER A 36 10.38 12.05 -26.40
C SER A 36 11.23 13.06 -25.63
N ALA A 37 12.02 12.58 -24.66
CA ALA A 37 13.06 13.40 -24.07
C ALA A 37 13.92 13.99 -25.21
N PRO A 38 14.33 15.26 -25.14
CA PRO A 38 15.14 15.84 -26.20
C PRO A 38 16.45 15.05 -26.28
N VAL A 39 16.62 14.32 -27.38
CA VAL A 39 17.87 13.68 -27.75
C VAL A 39 18.85 14.82 -28.01
N SER A 40 19.71 15.12 -27.02
CA SER A 40 20.91 15.92 -27.27
C SER A 40 21.82 15.10 -28.19
N THR A 41 21.78 15.43 -29.47
CA THR A 41 22.75 15.01 -30.48
C THR A 41 24.09 15.69 -30.21
N ALA A 42 24.84 15.16 -29.24
CA ALA A 42 26.26 15.45 -29.13
C ALA A 42 27.03 14.37 -29.92
N HIS A 43 27.42 14.72 -31.15
CA HIS A 43 28.41 13.98 -31.92
C HIS A 43 29.72 13.90 -31.11
N SER A 44 30.14 12.69 -30.77
CA SER A 44 31.49 12.40 -30.29
C SER A 44 32.03 11.20 -31.03
N THR A 45 32.81 11.48 -32.07
CA THR A 45 33.63 10.52 -32.82
C THR A 45 34.83 10.10 -31.97
N SER A 46 34.81 8.89 -31.41
CA SER A 46 36.05 8.15 -31.11
C SER A 46 35.80 6.63 -31.05
N PRO A 47 36.72 5.80 -31.56
CA PRO A 47 36.54 4.34 -31.63
C PRO A 47 36.76 3.67 -30.26
N PRO A 48 36.16 2.49 -30.01
CA PRO A 48 36.17 1.87 -28.69
C PRO A 48 37.55 1.30 -28.34
N ARG A 49 38.18 1.87 -27.31
CA ARG A 49 39.39 1.31 -26.68
C ARG A 49 39.01 0.04 -25.88
N LYS A 50 39.52 -1.12 -26.30
CA LYS A 50 39.47 -2.37 -25.54
C LYS A 50 40.09 -2.19 -24.15
N LYS A 51 39.39 -2.61 -23.10
CA LYS A 51 39.94 -2.83 -21.75
C LYS A 51 39.53 -4.21 -21.21
N PRO A 52 40.33 -4.77 -20.29
CA PRO A 52 40.58 -6.21 -20.23
C PRO A 52 39.58 -6.99 -19.39
N LYS A 53 39.45 -8.26 -19.76
CA LYS A 53 38.63 -9.31 -19.16
C LYS A 53 39.20 -9.68 -17.79
N LEU A 54 38.55 -9.28 -16.70
CA LEU A 54 38.76 -9.85 -15.37
C LEU A 54 37.52 -10.68 -15.01
N ALA A 55 37.73 -11.98 -14.93
CA ALA A 55 36.72 -12.96 -14.58
C ALA A 55 36.36 -12.81 -13.10
N ALA A 56 35.12 -12.44 -12.81
CA ALA A 56 34.47 -12.70 -11.54
C ALA A 56 33.51 -13.87 -11.77
N ALA A 57 33.85 -15.02 -11.18
CA ALA A 57 33.00 -16.20 -11.15
C ALA A 57 31.75 -15.91 -10.30
N ALA A 58 30.70 -15.38 -10.92
CA ALA A 58 29.35 -15.42 -10.39
C ALA A 58 28.65 -16.65 -10.97
N SER A 59 28.54 -17.70 -10.16
CA SER A 59 27.77 -18.90 -10.44
C SER A 59 26.27 -18.54 -10.62
N SER A 60 25.87 -18.26 -11.85
CA SER A 60 24.47 -18.15 -12.23
C SER A 60 23.87 -19.56 -12.32
N ASN A 61 23.20 -20.01 -11.25
CA ASN A 61 22.47 -21.28 -11.27
C ASN A 61 21.06 -21.11 -11.90
N PRO A 62 20.63 -22.02 -12.81
CA PRO A 62 19.34 -21.96 -13.47
C PRO A 62 18.31 -22.86 -12.78
N ALA A 63 17.20 -22.27 -12.31
CA ALA A 63 15.84 -22.84 -12.24
C ALA A 63 14.98 -22.18 -11.14
N SER A 64 14.75 -20.88 -11.28
CA SER A 64 13.46 -20.21 -11.08
C SER A 64 13.67 -18.73 -11.40
N LYS A 65 14.05 -18.45 -12.65
CA LYS A 65 14.06 -17.05 -13.11
C LYS A 65 12.63 -16.52 -12.89
N PRO A 66 12.41 -15.43 -12.12
CA PRO A 66 11.13 -14.76 -12.16
C PRO A 66 10.83 -14.48 -13.64
N SER A 67 9.59 -14.75 -14.06
CA SER A 67 9.19 -14.41 -15.43
C SER A 67 9.50 -12.94 -15.64
N THR A 68 10.41 -12.65 -16.56
CA THR A 68 10.69 -11.30 -17.06
C THR A 68 9.81 -10.98 -18.25
N ALA A 69 8.79 -11.80 -18.52
CA ALA A 69 7.89 -11.56 -19.62
C ALA A 69 7.18 -10.22 -19.39
N PRO A 70 7.19 -9.31 -20.36
CA PRO A 70 6.42 -8.08 -20.26
C PRO A 70 4.93 -8.39 -20.25
N PHE A 71 4.12 -7.48 -19.70
CA PHE A 71 2.67 -7.56 -19.81
C PHE A 71 2.23 -7.61 -21.28
N ALA A 72 1.18 -8.37 -21.57
CA ALA A 72 0.61 -8.40 -22.92
C ALA A 72 0.02 -7.02 -23.25
N PRO A 73 0.53 -6.29 -24.26
CA PRO A 73 -0.01 -4.98 -24.61
C PRO A 73 -1.37 -5.14 -25.31
N ILE A 74 -2.27 -4.19 -25.07
CA ILE A 74 -3.45 -4.03 -25.93
C ILE A 74 -3.05 -3.15 -27.12
N SER A 75 -3.36 -3.63 -28.33
CA SER A 75 -2.94 -3.01 -29.60
C SER A 75 -3.70 -1.73 -29.98
N HIS A 76 -4.71 -1.35 -29.20
CA HIS A 76 -5.57 -0.19 -29.46
C HIS A 76 -5.86 0.58 -28.17
N PRO A 77 -6.17 1.89 -28.25
CA PRO A 77 -6.58 2.67 -27.10
C PRO A 77 -7.83 2.08 -26.45
N VAL A 78 -7.76 1.87 -25.13
CA VAL A 78 -8.87 1.35 -24.34
C VAL A 78 -9.27 2.37 -23.28
N LEU A 79 -10.55 2.71 -23.25
CA LEU A 79 -11.13 3.56 -22.22
C LEU A 79 -11.67 2.69 -21.08
N LEU A 80 -11.04 2.77 -19.91
CA LEU A 80 -11.50 2.13 -18.68
C LEU A 80 -12.02 3.21 -17.72
N SER A 81 -13.28 3.10 -17.28
CA SER A 81 -13.84 3.98 -16.25
C SER A 81 -14.58 3.20 -15.16
N GLY A 82 -14.70 3.81 -13.98
CA GLY A 82 -15.42 3.23 -12.85
C GLY A 82 -15.51 4.18 -11.66
N MET A 83 -16.48 3.94 -10.79
CA MET A 83 -16.64 4.70 -9.56
C MET A 83 -15.63 4.22 -8.51
N LEU A 84 -14.83 5.13 -7.97
CA LEU A 84 -13.82 4.80 -6.99
C LEU A 84 -14.43 4.65 -5.59
N SER A 85 -14.30 3.47 -4.99
CA SER A 85 -14.87 3.16 -3.68
C SER A 85 -13.83 2.63 -2.69
N LEU A 86 -14.13 2.80 -1.40
CA LEU A 86 -13.36 2.18 -0.32
C LEU A 86 -13.63 0.68 -0.24
N PRO A 87 -12.67 -0.11 0.28
CA PRO A 87 -12.86 -1.55 0.42
C PRO A 87 -14.01 -1.85 1.39
N SER A 88 -14.75 -2.91 1.09
CA SER A 88 -15.79 -3.42 1.99
C SER A 88 -15.14 -4.09 3.20
N ALA A 89 -15.81 -4.06 4.36
CA ALA A 89 -15.38 -4.81 5.53
C ALA A 89 -15.28 -6.33 5.24
N ALA A 90 -16.05 -6.83 4.28
CA ALA A 90 -16.03 -8.22 3.81
C ALA A 90 -14.86 -8.54 2.85
N SER A 91 -14.10 -7.54 2.39
CA SER A 91 -12.99 -7.76 1.47
C SER A 91 -11.85 -8.56 2.12
N PRO A 92 -11.14 -9.42 1.34
CA PRO A 92 -9.96 -10.13 1.82
C PRO A 92 -8.92 -9.18 2.42
N ALA A 93 -8.17 -9.62 3.43
CA ALA A 93 -7.21 -8.77 4.16
C ALA A 93 -6.21 -8.04 3.23
N ALA A 94 -5.72 -8.71 2.19
CA ALA A 94 -4.82 -8.12 1.20
C ALA A 94 -5.46 -6.98 0.39
N CYS A 95 -6.78 -7.03 0.16
CA CYS A 95 -7.54 -6.00 -0.55
C CYS A 95 -8.02 -4.87 0.36
N ARG A 96 -8.00 -5.02 1.70
CA ARG A 96 -8.45 -3.99 2.65
C ARG A 96 -7.57 -2.74 2.67
N ASN A 97 -6.39 -2.82 2.06
CA ASN A 97 -5.43 -1.73 1.92
C ASN A 97 -5.55 -1.00 0.57
N SER A 98 -6.50 -1.41 -0.27
CA SER A 98 -6.67 -0.97 -1.65
C SER A 98 -8.06 -0.41 -1.87
N THR A 99 -8.18 0.56 -2.77
CA THR A 99 -9.47 1.03 -3.29
C THR A 99 -9.97 0.09 -4.39
N SER A 100 -11.21 0.24 -4.83
CA SER A 100 -11.76 -0.55 -5.94
C SER A 100 -12.61 0.32 -6.86
N PRO A 101 -12.33 0.38 -8.18
CA PRO A 101 -13.29 0.87 -9.14
C PRO A 101 -14.39 -0.18 -9.34
N SER A 102 -15.64 0.28 -9.40
CA SER A 102 -16.80 -0.54 -9.75
C SER A 102 -17.47 -0.04 -11.03
N SER A 103 -18.04 -0.96 -11.81
CA SER A 103 -18.90 -0.59 -12.95
C SER A 103 -20.20 0.05 -12.46
N SER A 104 -20.70 1.05 -13.20
CA SER A 104 -21.95 1.77 -12.89
C SER A 104 -23.23 1.02 -13.32
N SER A 105 -23.11 -0.08 -14.06
CA SER A 105 -24.23 -0.82 -14.65
C SER A 105 -24.80 -1.91 -13.71
N PRO A 106 -26.13 -2.01 -13.51
CA PRO A 106 -26.78 -3.17 -12.90
C PRO A 106 -27.08 -4.29 -13.90
N PRO A 107 -27.21 -5.57 -13.47
CA PRO A 107 -27.16 -6.06 -12.09
C PRO A 107 -25.85 -6.82 -11.77
N ALA A 108 -25.35 -6.64 -10.54
CA ALA A 108 -24.01 -7.01 -10.04
C ALA A 108 -22.87 -6.16 -10.62
N ALA A 109 -22.63 -4.99 -10.02
CA ALA A 109 -21.47 -4.17 -10.34
C ALA A 109 -20.17 -4.97 -10.12
N ALA A 110 -19.47 -5.25 -11.22
CA ALA A 110 -18.15 -5.87 -11.17
C ALA A 110 -17.18 -4.90 -10.49
N SER A 111 -16.44 -5.39 -9.49
CA SER A 111 -15.40 -4.62 -8.80
C SER A 111 -14.07 -5.34 -8.89
N VAL A 112 -12.99 -4.56 -8.97
CA VAL A 112 -11.62 -5.06 -9.00
C VAL A 112 -10.80 -4.34 -7.94
N CYS A 113 -9.96 -5.06 -7.21
CA CYS A 113 -9.03 -4.45 -6.26
C CYS A 113 -8.03 -3.59 -7.05
N CYS A 114 -7.76 -2.36 -6.65
CA CYS A 114 -6.80 -1.52 -7.35
C CYS A 114 -5.75 -0.87 -6.45
N CYS A 115 -4.54 -0.73 -7.01
CA CYS A 115 -3.51 0.14 -6.47
C CYS A 115 -3.39 1.35 -7.40
N ILE A 116 -3.56 2.56 -6.86
CA ILE A 116 -3.58 3.80 -7.63
C ILE A 116 -2.33 4.61 -7.29
N LEU A 117 -1.52 4.92 -8.30
CA LEU A 117 -0.46 5.92 -8.17
C LEU A 117 -1.08 7.32 -8.13
N ASP A 118 -0.47 8.20 -7.34
CA ASP A 118 -0.92 9.58 -7.16
C ASP A 118 -2.42 9.69 -6.81
N PHE A 119 -2.88 8.77 -5.96
CA PHE A 119 -4.25 8.77 -5.44
C PHE A 119 -4.61 10.14 -4.85
N ASP A 120 -5.80 10.65 -5.18
CA ASP A 120 -6.36 11.85 -4.56
C ASP A 120 -7.62 11.45 -3.77
N PRO A 121 -7.67 11.69 -2.45
CA PRO A 121 -8.87 11.46 -1.65
C PRO A 121 -10.14 12.15 -2.20
N ALA A 122 -10.01 13.24 -2.96
CA ALA A 122 -11.14 13.92 -3.59
C ALA A 122 -11.81 13.11 -4.71
N ALA A 123 -11.17 12.05 -5.21
CA ALA A 123 -11.75 11.15 -6.21
C ALA A 123 -12.67 10.07 -5.61
N LEU A 124 -12.70 9.91 -4.29
CA LEU A 124 -13.55 8.93 -3.64
C LEU A 124 -15.04 9.23 -3.90
N GLY A 125 -15.79 8.20 -4.26
CA GLY A 125 -17.20 8.28 -4.60
C GLY A 125 -17.48 8.91 -5.98
N ARG A 126 -16.45 9.23 -6.76
CA ARG A 126 -16.56 9.83 -8.09
C ARG A 126 -16.11 8.86 -9.17
N GLU A 127 -16.56 9.10 -10.40
CA GLU A 127 -16.12 8.31 -11.55
C GLU A 127 -14.73 8.77 -12.02
N ILE A 128 -13.80 7.83 -12.08
CA ILE A 128 -12.46 8.05 -12.63
C ILE A 128 -12.35 7.41 -14.01
N ARG A 129 -11.58 8.06 -14.88
CA ARG A 129 -11.11 7.55 -16.15
C ARG A 129 -9.67 7.11 -15.98
N VAL A 130 -9.40 5.84 -16.24
CA VAL A 130 -8.06 5.26 -16.17
C VAL A 130 -7.40 5.40 -17.54
N LEU A 131 -6.28 6.11 -17.58
CA LEU A 131 -5.55 6.47 -18.80
C LEU A 131 -4.41 5.50 -19.10
N ALA A 132 -3.79 4.93 -18.07
CA ALA A 132 -2.76 3.90 -18.19
C ALA A 132 -2.83 2.94 -17.01
N TRP A 133 -2.69 1.65 -17.28
CA TRP A 133 -2.91 0.61 -16.27
C TRP A 133 -2.23 -0.72 -16.63
N ASN A 134 -1.98 -1.53 -15.60
CA ASN A 134 -1.66 -2.95 -15.73
C ASN A 134 -2.72 -3.78 -14.98
N TYR A 135 -3.12 -4.91 -15.55
CA TYR A 135 -4.04 -5.84 -14.93
C TYR A 135 -3.32 -7.16 -14.63
N LEU A 136 -3.39 -7.58 -13.38
CA LEU A 136 -2.87 -8.83 -12.87
C LEU A 136 -4.06 -9.76 -12.61
N PRO A 137 -4.25 -10.82 -13.42
CA PRO A 137 -5.32 -11.78 -13.20
C PRO A 137 -5.07 -12.56 -11.91
N SER A 138 -6.15 -13.10 -11.34
CA SER A 138 -6.03 -13.95 -10.17
C SER A 138 -5.28 -15.24 -10.49
N VAL A 139 -4.23 -15.51 -9.71
CA VAL A 139 -3.40 -16.72 -9.82
C VAL A 139 -4.12 -17.95 -9.24
N ARG A 140 -5.22 -17.77 -8.48
CA ARG A 140 -6.00 -18.87 -7.91
C ARG A 140 -7.33 -19.02 -8.63
N LEU A 141 -7.56 -20.21 -9.20
CA LEU A 141 -8.83 -20.62 -9.81
C LEU A 141 -10.06 -20.55 -8.87
N HIS A 142 -9.87 -20.29 -7.57
CA HIS A 142 -10.93 -20.23 -6.56
C HIS A 142 -11.12 -18.81 -5.99
N GLY A 143 -11.79 -17.94 -6.75
CA GLY A 143 -12.62 -16.88 -6.19
C GLY A 143 -11.94 -15.61 -5.65
N THR A 144 -10.64 -15.38 -5.87
CA THR A 144 -10.02 -14.07 -5.58
C THR A 144 -10.06 -13.20 -6.84
N ALA A 145 -10.50 -11.95 -6.72
CA ALA A 145 -10.53 -11.01 -7.84
C ALA A 145 -9.10 -10.62 -8.26
N GLY A 146 -8.90 -10.34 -9.55
CA GLY A 146 -7.64 -9.79 -10.07
C GLY A 146 -7.33 -8.41 -9.48
N VAL A 147 -6.16 -7.86 -9.81
CA VAL A 147 -5.68 -6.57 -9.32
C VAL A 147 -5.41 -5.64 -10.49
N LEU A 148 -5.91 -4.40 -10.36
CA LEU A 148 -5.67 -3.32 -11.30
C LEU A 148 -4.63 -2.35 -10.74
N GLU A 149 -3.48 -2.25 -11.40
CA GLU A 149 -2.46 -1.24 -11.15
C GLU A 149 -2.78 -0.02 -12.01
N VAL A 150 -3.29 1.05 -11.41
CA VAL A 150 -3.66 2.29 -12.11
C VAL A 150 -2.47 3.24 -12.07
N VAL A 151 -1.82 3.39 -13.23
CA VAL A 151 -0.61 4.21 -13.41
C VAL A 151 -0.98 5.68 -13.57
N ARG A 152 -1.98 5.96 -14.40
CA ARG A 152 -2.44 7.32 -14.70
C ARG A 152 -3.95 7.34 -14.81
N TRP A 153 -4.57 8.37 -14.27
CA TRP A 153 -6.01 8.53 -14.24
C TRP A 153 -6.41 10.02 -14.21
N CYS A 154 -7.67 10.30 -14.49
CA CYS A 154 -8.30 11.61 -14.27
C CYS A 154 -9.76 11.42 -13.85
N LEU A 155 -10.39 12.49 -13.37
CA LEU A 155 -11.83 12.49 -13.11
C LEU A 155 -12.58 12.59 -14.45
N VAL A 156 -13.73 11.92 -14.56
CA VAL A 156 -14.58 11.99 -15.76
C VAL A 156 -15.26 13.35 -15.87
N GLU A 157 -15.61 13.95 -14.73
CA GLU A 157 -16.18 15.29 -14.64
C GLU A 157 -15.09 16.34 -14.92
N GLU A 158 -15.35 17.22 -15.88
CA GLU A 158 -14.55 18.43 -16.13
C GLU A 158 -14.47 19.26 -14.84
N PRO A 159 -13.29 19.81 -14.49
CA PRO A 159 -13.17 20.70 -13.35
C PRO A 159 -13.99 21.95 -13.64
N THR A 160 -15.17 22.08 -13.01
CA THR A 160 -15.76 23.40 -12.80
C THR A 160 -14.69 24.27 -12.15
N PRO A 161 -14.53 25.55 -12.57
CA PRO A 161 -13.47 26.42 -12.05
C PRO A 161 -13.56 26.41 -10.52
N ALA A 162 -12.59 25.76 -9.90
CA ALA A 162 -12.67 25.47 -8.49
C ALA A 162 -12.70 26.79 -7.72
N PRO A 163 -13.62 26.98 -6.76
CA PRO A 163 -13.46 28.06 -5.79
C PRO A 163 -12.06 27.95 -5.17
N LYS A 164 -11.45 29.10 -4.83
CA LYS A 164 -10.08 29.17 -4.27
C LYS A 164 -9.83 27.99 -3.33
N PRO A 165 -8.74 27.20 -3.54
CA PRO A 165 -8.54 25.97 -2.79
C PRO A 165 -8.53 26.30 -1.30
N ALA A 166 -9.53 25.79 -0.58
CA ALA A 166 -9.58 25.92 0.86
C ALA A 166 -8.32 25.28 1.47
N PHE A 167 -7.84 25.82 2.59
CA PHE A 167 -6.68 25.26 3.29
C PHE A 167 -6.86 23.77 3.61
N LEU A 168 -8.10 23.35 3.88
CA LEU A 168 -8.49 21.97 4.06
C LEU A 168 -9.56 21.56 3.04
N ALA A 169 -9.35 20.42 2.39
CA ALA A 169 -10.33 19.75 1.54
C ALA A 169 -11.03 18.64 2.31
N THR A 170 -12.36 18.66 2.36
CA THR A 170 -13.16 17.62 2.99
C THR A 170 -13.10 16.33 2.17
N ILE A 171 -12.92 15.20 2.85
CA ILE A 171 -12.93 13.89 2.19
C ILE A 171 -14.38 13.39 2.17
N PRO A 172 -14.99 13.18 0.99
CA PRO A 172 -16.39 12.77 0.87
C PRO A 172 -16.56 11.31 1.32
N LEU A 173 -16.98 11.09 2.56
CA LEU A 173 -17.15 9.74 3.12
C LEU A 173 -18.47 9.60 3.86
N LYS A 174 -19.24 8.54 3.51
CA LYS A 174 -20.46 8.15 4.21
C LYS A 174 -20.13 7.12 5.28
N CYS A 175 -19.99 7.52 6.55
CA CYS A 175 -20.15 6.58 7.65
C CYS A 175 -21.65 6.29 7.81
N ALA A 176 -22.06 5.01 7.74
CA ALA A 176 -23.46 4.66 7.95
C ALA A 176 -23.91 5.11 9.36
N PRO A 177 -24.99 5.90 9.49
CA PRO A 177 -25.47 6.32 10.79
C PRO A 177 -26.09 5.11 11.51
N LYS A 178 -25.47 4.67 12.60
CA LYS A 178 -26.13 3.88 13.65
C LYS A 178 -26.11 4.69 14.94
N ASN A 179 -27.31 5.15 15.33
CA ASN A 179 -27.68 5.85 16.55
C ASN A 179 -26.92 7.15 16.90
N ALA A 180 -27.70 8.12 17.39
CA ALA A 180 -27.26 9.47 17.69
C ALA A 180 -26.57 9.52 19.05
N ASP A 181 -25.24 9.38 19.07
CA ASP A 181 -24.47 9.69 20.28
C ASP A 181 -24.18 11.19 20.38
N LEU A 182 -24.54 11.77 21.53
CA LEU A 182 -24.34 13.17 21.91
C LEU A 182 -22.89 13.49 22.32
N ALA A 183 -22.03 12.47 22.48
CA ALA A 183 -20.67 12.59 23.04
C ALA A 183 -19.54 12.86 22.02
N ALA A 184 -19.80 12.83 20.72
CA ALA A 184 -18.78 12.97 19.68
C ALA A 184 -18.46 14.45 19.37
N ARG A 185 -17.78 15.15 20.28
CA ARG A 185 -17.40 16.58 20.12
C ARG A 185 -15.89 16.82 19.95
N ASN A 186 -15.05 15.79 20.06
CA ASN A 186 -13.60 16.02 20.01
C ASN A 186 -13.11 16.11 18.56
N CYS A 187 -12.13 16.97 18.33
CA CYS A 187 -11.40 17.04 17.07
C CYS A 187 -9.89 17.09 17.29
N VAL A 188 -9.15 16.78 16.22
CA VAL A 188 -7.70 16.76 16.18
C VAL A 188 -7.26 17.36 14.85
N PHE A 189 -6.28 18.25 14.92
CA PHE A 189 -5.58 18.83 13.77
C PHE A 189 -4.10 18.52 13.90
N GLY A 190 -3.48 17.95 12.87
CA GLY A 190 -2.08 17.52 12.96
C GLY A 190 -1.54 16.88 11.69
N VAL A 191 -0.27 16.51 11.73
CA VAL A 191 0.38 15.72 10.70
C VAL A 191 0.22 14.25 11.01
N LEU A 192 -0.28 13.49 10.04
CA LEU A 192 -0.38 12.04 10.17
C LEU A 192 1.01 11.41 10.03
N ARG A 193 1.44 10.71 11.06
CA ARG A 193 2.82 10.21 11.19
C ARG A 193 2.95 8.74 10.80
N SER A 194 2.01 7.92 11.25
CA SER A 194 1.95 6.50 10.92
C SER A 194 0.55 5.95 11.08
N VAL A 195 0.28 4.86 10.37
CA VAL A 195 -0.98 4.13 10.40
C VAL A 195 -0.64 2.65 10.60
N SER A 196 -1.15 2.06 11.67
CA SER A 196 -0.92 0.64 11.95
C SER A 196 -1.63 -0.23 10.94
N ALA A 197 -1.31 -1.52 10.97
CA ALA A 197 -2.16 -2.54 10.40
C ALA A 197 -3.58 -2.58 11.00
N VAL A 198 -4.49 -3.28 10.31
CA VAL A 198 -5.81 -3.59 10.86
C VAL A 198 -5.70 -4.81 11.78
N PHE A 199 -6.12 -4.65 13.02
CA PHE A 199 -6.06 -5.71 14.04
C PHE A 199 -7.40 -5.87 14.77
N SER A 200 -7.56 -7.00 15.44
CA SER A 200 -8.72 -7.27 16.28
C SER A 200 -8.42 -6.88 17.72
N MET A 201 -9.23 -5.98 18.30
CA MET A 201 -9.11 -5.60 19.70
C MET A 201 -10.25 -6.22 20.53
N PRO A 202 -9.98 -6.88 21.66
CA PRO A 202 -11.01 -7.27 22.60
C PRO A 202 -11.63 -6.00 23.22
N ARG A 203 -12.96 -5.84 23.10
CA ARG A 203 -13.69 -4.83 23.89
C ARG A 203 -14.30 -5.49 25.12
N VAL A 204 -14.29 -4.77 26.22
CA VAL A 204 -15.19 -5.04 27.34
C VAL A 204 -16.52 -4.37 27.01
N LYS A 205 -17.52 -5.15 26.60
CA LYS A 205 -18.93 -4.74 26.71
C LYS A 205 -19.48 -5.29 28.02
N SER A 206 -20.47 -4.63 28.62
CA SER A 206 -21.13 -5.14 29.84
C SER A 206 -21.89 -6.45 29.60
N ASP A 207 -22.22 -6.77 28.34
CA ASP A 207 -22.77 -8.05 27.90
C ASP A 207 -21.94 -8.62 26.74
N GLY A 208 -21.12 -9.64 27.03
CA GLY A 208 -20.44 -10.49 26.05
C GLY A 208 -19.18 -9.91 25.37
N SER A 209 -18.14 -10.77 25.22
CA SER A 209 -16.88 -10.42 24.58
C SER A 209 -17.02 -10.24 23.06
N GLY A 210 -17.29 -9.01 22.61
CA GLY A 210 -17.20 -8.66 21.20
C GLY A 210 -15.80 -8.15 20.85
N SER A 211 -15.07 -8.83 19.97
CA SER A 211 -13.87 -8.25 19.35
C SER A 211 -14.28 -7.21 18.31
N SER A 212 -13.57 -6.08 18.25
CA SER A 212 -13.80 -5.05 17.24
C SER A 212 -12.55 -4.89 16.40
N VAL A 213 -12.73 -4.92 15.08
CA VAL A 213 -11.65 -4.76 14.12
C VAL A 213 -11.41 -3.27 13.88
N GLY A 214 -10.16 -2.85 13.88
CA GLY A 214 -9.78 -1.45 13.72
C GLY A 214 -8.29 -1.26 13.45
N PHE A 215 -7.86 -0.01 13.33
CA PHE A 215 -6.45 0.34 13.21
C PHE A 215 -6.16 1.65 13.96
N LEU A 216 -4.88 1.87 14.28
CA LEU A 216 -4.40 3.06 14.97
C LEU A 216 -3.74 4.03 14.01
N ALA A 217 -4.00 5.32 14.20
CA ALA A 217 -3.31 6.41 13.54
C ALA A 217 -2.57 7.24 14.58
N GLU A 218 -1.29 7.50 14.34
CA GLU A 218 -0.46 8.38 15.17
C GLU A 218 -0.35 9.75 14.50
N LEU A 219 -0.69 10.81 15.22
CA LEU A 219 -0.64 12.19 14.73
C LEU A 219 0.23 13.04 15.63
N ILE A 220 1.01 13.94 15.03
CA ILE A 220 1.63 15.06 15.74
C ILE A 220 0.69 16.25 15.59
N CYS A 221 0.06 16.62 16.68
CA CYS A 221 -1.07 17.52 16.72
C CYS A 221 -0.65 18.94 17.04
N CYS A 222 -1.39 19.89 16.49
CA CYS A 222 -1.23 21.30 16.79
C CYS A 222 -1.71 21.60 18.23
N GLY A 223 -0.88 22.32 18.99
CA GLY A 223 -1.17 22.78 20.35
C GLY A 223 -2.15 23.96 20.43
N CYS A 224 -2.45 24.63 19.31
CA CYS A 224 -3.27 25.84 19.30
C CYS A 224 -4.69 25.59 19.83
N ARG A 225 -5.16 26.45 20.74
CA ARG A 225 -6.51 26.38 21.34
C ARG A 225 -7.63 26.40 20.29
N GLN A 226 -7.42 27.09 19.17
CA GLN A 226 -8.40 27.21 18.10
C GLN A 226 -8.53 25.90 17.29
N CYS A 227 -7.40 25.26 16.96
CA CYS A 227 -7.36 23.99 16.23
C CYS A 227 -7.98 22.82 16.99
N GLN A 228 -8.16 22.96 18.30
CA GLN A 228 -8.85 21.98 19.15
C GLN A 228 -10.38 22.11 19.14
N LYS A 229 -10.92 23.17 18.52
CA LYS A 229 -12.36 23.45 18.48
C LYS A 229 -12.91 23.51 17.08
N SER A 230 -12.15 24.08 16.14
CA SER A 230 -12.59 24.32 14.77
C SER A 230 -11.47 24.06 13.76
N PRO A 231 -11.82 23.78 12.49
CA PRO A 231 -10.82 23.62 11.45
C PRO A 231 -10.03 24.92 11.26
N PRO A 232 -8.70 24.84 11.08
CA PRO A 232 -7.86 25.99 10.78
C PRO A 232 -8.19 26.59 9.41
N LYS A 233 -8.03 27.90 9.31
CA LYS A 233 -8.30 28.68 8.09
C LYS A 233 -7.05 28.92 7.23
N GLY A 234 -5.86 28.67 7.76
CA GLY A 234 -4.58 28.90 7.10
C GLY A 234 -3.44 28.22 7.86
N ASP A 235 -2.21 28.43 7.39
CA ASP A 235 -0.99 27.74 7.82
C ASP A 235 -0.15 28.48 8.87
N GLN A 236 -0.45 29.74 9.15
CA GLN A 236 0.36 30.56 10.06
C GLN A 236 0.07 30.27 11.54
N GLY A 237 1.14 30.18 12.34
CA GLY A 237 1.09 30.16 13.81
C GLY A 237 0.77 28.80 14.44
N HIS A 238 0.84 27.69 13.69
CA HIS A 238 0.63 26.34 14.22
C HIS A 238 1.90 25.75 14.80
N ASN A 239 1.79 25.17 15.99
CA ASN A 239 2.90 24.48 16.64
C ASN A 239 2.56 23.01 16.91
N PHE A 240 3.34 22.09 16.34
CA PHE A 240 3.07 20.66 16.32
C PHE A 240 3.92 19.92 17.36
N GLU A 241 3.43 19.85 18.60
CA GLU A 241 4.21 19.33 19.74
C GLU A 241 3.61 18.06 20.35
N ALA A 242 2.30 17.85 20.22
CA ALA A 242 1.60 16.82 20.98
C ALA A 242 1.31 15.57 20.15
N VAL A 243 1.89 14.43 20.50
CA VAL A 243 1.56 13.14 19.88
C VAL A 243 0.20 12.64 20.41
N LYS A 244 -0.71 12.27 19.51
CA LYS A 244 -1.99 11.63 19.84
C LYS A 244 -2.21 10.38 18.99
N PHE A 245 -2.79 9.36 19.63
CA PHE A 245 -3.23 8.15 18.96
C PHE A 245 -4.76 8.18 18.78
N LEU A 246 -5.19 7.92 17.54
CA LEU A 246 -6.57 7.86 17.13
C LEU A 246 -6.90 6.44 16.72
N TYR A 247 -7.99 5.89 17.26
CA TYR A 247 -8.43 4.55 16.95
C TYR A 247 -9.64 4.55 16.01
N PHE A 248 -9.46 3.97 14.82
CA PHE A 248 -10.50 3.82 13.83
C PHE A 248 -11.10 2.42 13.91
N ILE A 249 -12.39 2.35 14.27
CA ILE A 249 -13.09 1.10 14.58
C ILE A 249 -14.18 0.77 13.58
N GLU A 250 -14.47 -0.53 13.41
CA GLU A 250 -15.62 -1.04 12.68
C GLU A 250 -15.69 -0.45 11.26
N SER A 251 -16.79 0.23 10.90
CA SER A 251 -16.95 0.84 9.57
C SER A 251 -15.85 1.85 9.23
N ALA A 252 -15.27 2.52 10.22
CA ALA A 252 -14.18 3.46 10.02
C ALA A 252 -12.83 2.77 9.72
N SER A 253 -12.73 1.44 9.95
CA SER A 253 -11.53 0.66 9.56
C SER A 253 -11.30 0.68 8.04
N THR A 254 -12.37 0.86 7.24
CA THR A 254 -12.30 0.99 5.78
C THR A 254 -11.53 2.23 5.31
N TRP A 255 -11.26 3.19 6.20
CA TRP A 255 -10.54 4.42 5.91
C TRP A 255 -9.02 4.26 5.90
N ARG A 256 -8.53 3.07 6.26
CA ARG A 256 -7.09 2.79 6.33
C ARG A 256 -6.33 3.13 5.05
N PRO A 257 -6.79 2.79 3.82
CA PRO A 257 -6.07 3.13 2.59
C PRO A 257 -5.86 4.64 2.44
N VAL A 258 -6.88 5.43 2.77
CA VAL A 258 -6.84 6.91 2.68
C VAL A 258 -5.85 7.47 3.68
N LEU A 259 -5.90 7.02 4.93
CA LEU A 259 -4.96 7.44 5.97
C LEU A 259 -3.53 6.99 5.65
N THR A 260 -3.35 5.79 5.10
CA THR A 260 -2.03 5.30 4.65
C THR A 260 -1.42 6.23 3.62
N TRP A 261 -2.23 6.74 2.68
CA TRP A 261 -1.80 7.72 1.69
C TRP A 261 -1.50 9.10 2.30
N LEU A 262 -2.30 9.51 3.29
CA LEU A 262 -2.12 10.79 4.01
C LEU A 262 -0.92 10.79 4.96
N VAL A 263 -0.10 9.73 5.05
CA VAL A 263 1.10 9.73 5.90
C VAL A 263 2.09 10.81 5.44
N GLY A 264 2.40 11.73 6.35
CA GLY A 264 3.19 12.94 6.12
C GLY A 264 2.36 14.15 5.66
N LYS A 265 1.02 14.02 5.58
CA LYS A 265 0.09 15.10 5.23
C LYS A 265 -0.60 15.65 6.46
N LEU A 266 -1.05 16.89 6.32
CA LEU A 266 -1.86 17.57 7.32
C LEU A 266 -3.31 17.09 7.25
N VAL A 267 -3.86 16.73 8.41
CA VAL A 267 -5.22 16.21 8.54
C VAL A 267 -5.97 16.91 9.67
N TYR A 268 -7.25 17.11 9.46
CA TYR A 268 -8.22 17.51 10.46
C TYR A 268 -9.27 16.42 10.60
N ILE A 269 -9.44 15.88 11.80
CA ILE A 269 -10.37 14.81 12.10
C ILE A 269 -11.31 15.30 13.20
N SER A 270 -12.62 15.22 12.98
CA SER A 270 -13.62 15.64 13.95
C SER A 270 -14.66 14.55 14.22
N GLY A 271 -15.56 14.77 15.17
CA GLY A 271 -16.57 13.78 15.55
C GLY A 271 -15.98 12.57 16.29
N LEU A 272 -14.93 12.78 17.09
CA LEU A 272 -14.26 11.75 17.86
C LEU A 272 -14.86 11.62 19.27
N LYS A 273 -14.93 10.39 19.77
CA LYS A 273 -15.35 10.08 21.14
C LYS A 273 -14.13 9.79 22.00
N LYS A 274 -14.16 10.20 23.26
CA LYS A 274 -13.21 9.71 24.26
C LYS A 274 -13.74 8.41 24.82
N GLN A 275 -12.93 7.36 24.78
CA GLN A 275 -13.30 6.06 25.31
C GLN A 275 -12.14 5.51 26.12
N MET A 276 -12.46 4.92 27.27
CA MET A 276 -11.48 4.21 28.08
C MET A 276 -11.24 2.83 27.47
N VAL A 277 -9.99 2.52 27.14
CA VAL A 277 -9.55 1.25 26.57
C VAL A 277 -8.63 0.58 27.57
N SER A 278 -9.00 -0.61 28.03
CA SER A 278 -8.14 -1.44 28.86
C SER A 278 -7.16 -2.22 27.98
N VAL A 279 -5.87 -2.15 28.33
CA VAL A 279 -4.82 -2.93 27.67
C VAL A 279 -4.35 -3.98 28.67
N ARG A 280 -4.68 -5.24 28.38
CA ARG A 280 -4.26 -6.44 29.15
C ARG A 280 -4.32 -6.26 30.67
N GLU A 281 -5.53 -6.23 31.23
CA GLU A 281 -5.85 -6.31 32.68
C GLU A 281 -5.16 -5.33 33.66
N LYS A 282 -4.11 -4.61 33.27
CA LYS A 282 -3.20 -3.87 34.15
C LYS A 282 -3.24 -2.36 33.97
N ALA A 283 -3.83 -1.85 32.88
CA ALA A 283 -3.96 -0.40 32.68
C ALA A 283 -5.15 -0.04 31.78
N SER A 284 -5.84 1.04 32.12
CA SER A 284 -6.87 1.68 31.29
C SER A 284 -6.37 3.03 30.79
N TYR A 285 -6.51 3.26 29.48
CA TYR A 285 -6.08 4.50 28.83
C TYR A 285 -7.28 5.19 28.20
N THR A 286 -7.39 6.50 28.37
CA THR A 286 -8.39 7.28 27.61
C THR A 286 -7.86 7.52 26.20
N MET A 287 -8.52 6.94 25.21
CA MET A 287 -8.17 7.07 23.79
C MET A 287 -9.25 7.85 23.03
N LEU A 288 -8.85 8.48 21.93
CA LEU A 288 -9.79 9.07 20.97
C LEU A 288 -10.17 8.01 19.94
N VAL A 289 -11.47 7.73 19.82
CA VAL A 289 -12.02 6.67 18.98
C VAL A 289 -12.98 7.27 17.95
N SER A 290 -12.92 6.75 16.72
CA SER A 290 -13.84 7.13 15.65
C SER A 290 -15.29 6.80 16.00
N SER A 291 -16.22 7.61 15.49
CA SER A 291 -17.65 7.41 15.62
C SER A 291 -18.35 7.46 14.26
N THR A 292 -19.66 7.24 14.25
CA THR A 292 -20.50 7.40 13.05
C THR A 292 -20.52 8.83 12.52
N LYS A 293 -20.15 9.82 13.33
CA LYS A 293 -20.03 11.24 12.96
C LYS A 293 -18.59 11.63 12.61
N THR A 294 -17.65 10.70 12.57
CA THR A 294 -16.26 11.04 12.24
C THR A 294 -16.19 11.58 10.82
N THR A 295 -15.59 12.76 10.68
CA THR A 295 -15.31 13.40 9.40
C THR A 295 -13.83 13.74 9.32
N MET A 296 -13.31 13.77 8.10
CA MET A 296 -11.91 14.07 7.84
C MET A 296 -11.78 15.10 6.74
N ALA A 297 -10.86 16.03 6.95
CA ALA A 297 -10.36 16.92 5.93
C ALA A 297 -8.84 16.84 5.90
N TRP A 298 -8.23 17.17 4.77
CA TRP A 298 -6.78 17.13 4.59
C TRP A 298 -6.29 18.40 3.90
N GLY A 299 -5.03 18.77 4.13
CA GLY A 299 -4.40 19.93 3.51
C GLY A 299 -3.64 19.54 2.23
N PRO A 300 -4.16 19.80 1.02
CA PRO A 300 -3.56 19.30 -0.22
C PRO A 300 -2.21 19.94 -0.54
N SER A 301 -2.12 21.25 -0.31
CA SER A 301 -0.97 22.09 -0.68
C SER A 301 0.05 22.26 0.43
N TYR A 302 -0.24 21.80 1.65
CA TYR A 302 0.64 22.02 2.80
C TYR A 302 1.74 20.97 2.87
N ARG A 303 3.00 21.41 2.78
CA ARG A 303 4.18 20.57 3.02
C ARG A 303 4.70 20.88 4.41
N VAL A 304 4.57 19.92 5.33
CA VAL A 304 5.13 20.09 6.67
C VAL A 304 6.60 19.71 6.61
N ASN A 305 7.48 20.67 6.92
CA ASN A 305 8.86 20.36 7.30
C ASN A 305 8.83 19.92 8.76
N LEU A 306 8.61 18.62 8.98
CA LEU A 306 8.62 18.06 10.32
C LEU A 306 10.06 18.10 10.85
N PRO A 307 10.31 18.58 12.09
CA PRO A 307 11.61 18.44 12.71
C PRO A 307 12.00 16.95 12.75
N SER A 308 13.20 16.62 12.25
CA SER A 308 13.73 15.26 12.25
C SER A 308 13.83 14.69 13.68
N ASP A 309 13.85 15.56 14.69
CA ASP A 309 14.06 15.23 16.10
C ASP A 309 12.79 14.74 16.82
N CYS A 310 11.61 14.81 16.20
CA CYS A 310 10.41 14.21 16.77
C CYS A 310 10.32 12.70 16.49
N LEU A 311 11.25 12.10 15.75
CA LEU A 311 11.22 10.67 15.47
C LEU A 311 11.68 9.86 16.69
N PRO A 312 10.92 8.84 17.13
CA PRO A 312 11.35 8.00 18.23
C PRO A 312 12.70 7.40 17.85
N GLU A 313 13.66 7.42 18.77
CA GLU A 313 15.08 7.09 18.59
C GLU A 313 15.35 5.77 17.84
N ASN A 314 14.33 4.91 17.68
CA ASN A 314 14.46 3.57 17.10
C ASN A 314 13.56 3.24 15.89
N CYS A 315 12.58 4.07 15.45
CA CYS A 315 11.74 3.75 14.27
C CYS A 315 11.41 5.04 13.49
N GLY A 316 12.27 5.39 12.52
CA GLY A 316 12.19 6.67 11.81
C GLY A 316 12.87 6.76 10.45
N GLY A 317 13.46 5.67 9.96
CA GLY A 317 14.11 5.67 8.67
C GLY A 317 13.14 5.93 7.52
N VAL A 318 13.64 6.57 6.46
CA VAL A 318 12.98 6.70 5.16
C VAL A 318 13.93 6.18 4.09
N TYR A 319 13.44 5.29 3.24
CA TYR A 319 14.20 4.69 2.15
C TYR A 319 13.29 4.56 0.94
N ALA A 320 13.83 4.79 -0.25
CA ALA A 320 13.16 4.50 -1.50
C ALA A 320 14.12 3.74 -2.41
N GLY A 321 13.63 2.67 -3.03
CA GLY A 321 14.47 1.76 -3.80
C GLY A 321 13.68 0.84 -4.71
N VAL A 322 14.40 0.19 -5.62
CA VAL A 322 13.87 -0.78 -6.56
C VAL A 322 13.90 -2.15 -5.92
N ILE A 323 12.79 -2.90 -6.01
CA ILE A 323 12.76 -4.30 -5.57
C ILE A 323 13.55 -5.15 -6.56
N THR A 324 14.65 -5.75 -6.11
CA THR A 324 15.50 -6.63 -6.92
C THR A 324 15.22 -8.10 -6.65
N GLY A 325 14.74 -8.44 -5.45
CA GLY A 325 14.44 -9.80 -5.03
C GLY A 325 13.30 -9.87 -4.03
N ILE A 326 12.51 -10.95 -4.09
CA ILE A 326 11.48 -11.26 -3.10
C ILE A 326 11.66 -12.71 -2.67
N PHE A 327 11.77 -12.91 -1.35
CA PHE A 327 12.02 -14.20 -0.73
C PHE A 327 10.91 -14.51 0.28
N MET A 328 10.70 -15.80 0.55
CA MET A 328 9.78 -16.27 1.59
C MET A 328 8.38 -15.61 1.54
N GLN A 329 7.74 -15.64 0.37
CA GLN A 329 6.39 -15.09 0.15
C GLN A 329 6.25 -13.59 0.52
N GLY A 330 7.31 -12.81 0.37
CA GLY A 330 7.29 -11.37 0.68
C GLY A 330 7.68 -11.03 2.11
N ALA A 331 8.08 -12.00 2.94
CA ALA A 331 8.61 -11.72 4.27
C ALA A 331 9.99 -11.03 4.21
N VAL A 332 10.77 -11.30 3.17
CA VAL A 332 12.08 -10.67 2.94
C VAL A 332 12.11 -10.11 1.52
N VAL A 333 12.44 -8.82 1.40
CA VAL A 333 12.49 -8.09 0.14
C VAL A 333 13.88 -7.47 0.00
N GLU A 334 14.54 -7.70 -1.13
CA GLU A 334 15.81 -7.07 -1.45
C GLU A 334 15.56 -5.81 -2.29
N LEU A 335 16.26 -4.74 -1.91
CA LEU A 335 16.19 -3.42 -2.50
C LEU A 335 17.57 -3.02 -3.03
N ASP A 336 17.62 -2.56 -4.28
CA ASP A 336 18.82 -2.02 -4.95
C ASP A 336 20.04 -2.95 -4.91
N ASN A 337 19.83 -4.27 -4.82
CA ASN A 337 20.86 -5.31 -4.67
C ASN A 337 21.79 -5.15 -3.44
N ALA A 338 21.39 -4.36 -2.44
CA ALA A 338 22.27 -4.02 -1.30
C ALA A 338 21.54 -3.90 0.03
N VAL A 339 20.28 -3.46 0.02
CA VAL A 339 19.47 -3.22 1.21
C VAL A 339 18.40 -4.30 1.34
N TRP A 340 18.17 -4.77 2.55
CA TRP A 340 17.21 -5.85 2.82
C TRP A 340 16.08 -5.33 3.68
N LEU A 341 14.84 -5.57 3.31
CA LEU A 341 13.63 -5.23 4.05
C LEU A 341 13.01 -6.50 4.63
N LEU A 342 12.88 -6.56 5.95
CA LEU A 342 12.24 -7.66 6.67
C LEU A 342 10.84 -7.24 7.11
N ILE A 343 9.81 -7.83 6.48
CA ILE A 343 8.40 -7.60 6.76
C ILE A 343 7.92 -8.65 7.78
N ASP A 344 8.03 -8.27 9.05
CA ASP A 344 7.70 -9.14 10.17
C ASP A 344 6.23 -9.07 10.57
N ASP A 345 5.63 -7.89 10.47
CA ASP A 345 4.26 -7.64 10.91
C ASP A 345 3.28 -8.48 10.08
N GLN A 346 2.65 -9.49 10.71
CA GLN A 346 1.64 -10.34 10.09
C GLN A 346 0.42 -9.53 9.61
N GLU A 347 0.19 -8.37 10.22
CA GLU A 347 -0.97 -7.54 9.97
C GLU A 347 -0.71 -6.48 8.88
N LEU A 348 0.55 -6.32 8.41
CA LEU A 348 0.92 -5.56 7.23
C LEU A 348 1.02 -6.50 6.00
N PRO A 349 -0.10 -6.96 5.40
CA PRO A 349 0.00 -7.78 4.21
C PRO A 349 0.69 -6.97 3.11
N PRO A 350 1.67 -7.57 2.39
CA PRO A 350 2.32 -6.90 1.29
C PRO A 350 1.25 -6.51 0.25
N SER A 351 1.31 -5.27 -0.23
CA SER A 351 0.43 -4.82 -1.31
C SER A 351 0.58 -5.77 -2.49
N HIS A 352 -0.50 -6.04 -3.21
CA HIS A 352 -0.48 -6.88 -4.42
C HIS A 352 0.57 -6.43 -5.46
N SER A 353 0.92 -5.14 -5.44
CA SER A 353 1.90 -4.52 -6.34
C SER A 353 3.35 -4.57 -5.84
N LEU A 354 3.63 -5.24 -4.71
CA LEU A 354 4.99 -5.46 -4.22
C LEU A 354 5.65 -6.57 -5.03
N ARG A 355 6.34 -6.17 -6.10
CA ARG A 355 6.83 -7.05 -7.16
C ARG A 355 8.24 -6.67 -7.58
N VAL A 356 9.04 -7.64 -8.03
CA VAL A 356 10.40 -7.37 -8.55
C VAL A 356 10.31 -6.37 -9.70
N GLY A 357 11.13 -5.32 -9.67
CA GLY A 357 11.12 -4.20 -10.60
C GLY A 357 10.20 -3.03 -10.20
N ALA A 358 9.37 -3.18 -9.17
CA ALA A 358 8.61 -2.04 -8.63
C ALA A 358 9.52 -1.15 -7.77
N VAL A 359 9.23 0.14 -7.73
CA VAL A 359 9.88 1.10 -6.83
C VAL A 359 8.98 1.35 -5.65
N ILE A 360 9.53 1.20 -4.44
CA ILE A 360 8.80 1.44 -3.20
C ILE A 360 9.45 2.52 -2.36
N SER A 361 8.65 3.15 -1.51
CA SER A 361 9.13 3.98 -0.40
C SER A 361 8.70 3.34 0.92
N VAL A 362 9.67 3.07 1.77
CA VAL A 362 9.51 2.55 3.13
C VAL A 362 9.78 3.68 4.11
N LYS A 363 8.83 3.93 5.01
CA LYS A 363 8.93 4.94 6.07
C LYS A 363 8.73 4.30 7.43
N ASN A 364 9.35 4.89 8.46
CA ASN A 364 9.28 4.43 9.86
C ASN A 364 9.75 2.96 9.99
N PHE A 365 10.98 2.67 9.62
CA PHE A 365 11.61 1.37 9.88
C PHE A 365 12.74 1.51 10.90
N ARG A 366 13.20 0.38 11.43
CA ARG A 366 14.43 0.28 12.22
C ARG A 366 15.58 -0.15 11.32
N THR A 367 16.68 0.58 11.37
CA THR A 367 17.90 0.20 10.63
C THR A 367 18.75 -0.69 11.51
N ILE A 368 19.12 -1.87 11.02
CA ILE A 368 20.03 -2.80 11.67
C ILE A 368 21.21 -3.02 10.72
N ASN A 369 22.40 -2.65 11.15
CA ASN A 369 23.63 -2.85 10.38
C ASN A 369 24.28 -4.17 10.80
N LEU A 370 24.18 -5.19 9.96
CA LEU A 370 24.81 -6.49 10.18
C LEU A 370 26.19 -6.47 9.54
N LYS A 371 27.23 -6.43 10.38
CA LYS A 371 28.63 -6.51 9.97
C LYS A 371 29.10 -7.95 10.15
N LEU A 372 29.26 -8.67 9.05
CA LEU A 372 29.89 -9.99 9.02
C LEU A 372 31.31 -9.88 8.47
N SER A 373 32.16 -10.86 8.77
CA SER A 373 33.56 -10.86 8.30
C SER A 373 33.69 -10.86 6.77
N TRP A 374 32.65 -11.29 6.05
CA TRP A 374 32.65 -11.46 4.60
C TRP A 374 31.65 -10.53 3.87
N THR A 375 30.77 -9.83 4.59
CA THR A 375 29.77 -8.93 3.98
C THR A 375 29.22 -7.92 4.97
N ARG A 376 28.66 -6.82 4.45
CA ARG A 376 27.91 -5.83 5.22
C ARG A 376 26.50 -5.76 4.67
N ILE A 377 25.53 -5.95 5.56
CA ILE A 377 24.11 -5.96 5.19
C ILE A 377 23.40 -4.85 5.96
N VAL A 378 22.66 -4.02 5.24
CA VAL A 378 21.76 -3.03 5.83
C VAL A 378 20.36 -3.63 5.83
N LEU A 379 19.85 -3.92 7.02
CA LEU A 379 18.53 -4.51 7.23
C LEU A 379 17.54 -3.44 7.72
N LEU A 380 16.46 -3.25 6.98
CA LEU A 380 15.31 -2.43 7.32
C LEU A 380 14.27 -3.33 7.97
N ALA A 381 14.15 -3.30 9.28
CA ALA A 381 13.16 -4.08 10.01
C ALA A 381 11.86 -3.29 10.17
N THR A 382 10.73 -3.87 9.74
CA THR A 382 9.41 -3.25 9.91
C THR A 382 8.97 -3.25 11.38
N CYS A 383 8.25 -2.21 11.79
CA CYS A 383 7.55 -2.08 13.06
C CYS A 383 6.07 -1.76 12.79
N SER A 384 5.20 -1.74 13.82
CA SER A 384 3.77 -1.42 13.67
C SER A 384 3.48 -0.01 13.14
N LYS A 385 4.50 0.86 13.08
CA LYS A 385 4.44 2.21 12.50
C LYS A 385 4.90 2.27 11.04
N THR A 386 5.46 1.17 10.52
CA THR A 386 6.06 1.13 9.19
C THR A 386 5.00 1.32 8.12
N ASN A 387 5.33 2.14 7.14
CA ASN A 387 4.49 2.43 5.99
C ASN A 387 5.27 2.09 4.72
N ILE A 388 4.70 1.21 3.89
CA ILE A 388 5.27 0.82 2.60
C ILE A 388 4.33 1.33 1.52
N THR A 389 4.85 2.14 0.60
CA THR A 389 4.08 2.71 -0.51
C THR A 389 4.75 2.39 -1.83
N VAL A 390 3.96 2.07 -2.85
CA VAL A 390 4.48 1.86 -4.21
C VAL A 390 4.55 3.22 -4.90
N LYS A 391 5.71 3.52 -5.51
CA LYS A 391 5.95 4.73 -6.30
C LYS A 391 5.84 4.46 -7.78
N TYR A 392 6.34 3.32 -8.23
CA TYR A 392 6.24 2.87 -9.61
C TYR A 392 5.97 1.37 -9.62
N PHE A 393 5.04 0.93 -10.47
CA PHE A 393 4.73 -0.48 -10.63
C PHE A 393 5.80 -1.23 -11.41
N SER A 394 5.85 -2.54 -11.21
CA SER A 394 6.71 -3.40 -12.01
C SER A 394 6.18 -3.56 -13.44
N MET A 395 7.08 -3.44 -14.42
CA MET A 395 6.78 -3.59 -15.85
C MET A 395 6.80 -5.06 -16.33
N VAL A 396 7.19 -5.99 -15.46
CA VAL A 396 7.28 -7.42 -15.79
C VAL A 396 6.20 -8.21 -15.07
N ASP A 397 5.77 -9.31 -15.68
CA ASP A 397 4.92 -10.31 -15.06
C ASP A 397 5.71 -11.13 -14.04
N SER A 398 6.01 -10.51 -12.91
CA SER A 398 6.52 -11.22 -11.73
C SER A 398 5.36 -11.70 -10.87
N LYS A 399 5.49 -12.95 -10.38
CA LYS A 399 4.49 -13.58 -9.52
C LYS A 399 4.23 -12.71 -8.29
N THR A 400 2.97 -12.62 -7.88
CA THR A 400 2.61 -11.99 -6.61
C THR A 400 2.93 -12.94 -5.46
N TYR A 401 3.74 -12.45 -4.52
CA TYR A 401 4.14 -13.21 -3.35
C TYR A 401 3.23 -12.82 -2.19
N MET A 402 2.10 -13.53 -2.05
CA MET A 402 1.20 -13.32 -0.92
C MET A 402 1.63 -14.20 0.25
N LYS A 403 1.86 -13.56 1.40
CA LYS A 403 2.06 -14.23 2.70
C LYS A 403 0.82 -15.05 3.00
N THR A 404 0.92 -16.37 2.89
CA THR A 404 -0.10 -17.28 3.42
C THR A 404 0.29 -17.54 4.87
N GLU A 405 -0.62 -17.33 5.83
CA GLU A 405 -0.38 -17.69 7.23
C GLU A 405 -0.01 -19.18 7.30
N SER A 406 1.27 -19.48 7.47
CA SER A 406 1.72 -20.84 7.71
C SER A 406 1.61 -21.09 9.20
N LYS A 407 0.57 -21.81 9.64
CA LYS A 407 0.45 -22.32 11.02
C LYS A 407 1.45 -23.45 11.33
N SER A 408 2.55 -23.55 10.58
CA SER A 408 3.53 -24.62 10.74
C SER A 408 4.42 -24.40 11.96
N LEU A 409 5.00 -25.48 12.47
CA LEU A 409 5.95 -25.40 13.59
C LEU A 409 7.16 -24.54 13.25
N LEU A 410 7.66 -24.64 12.01
CA LEU A 410 8.74 -23.80 11.52
C LEU A 410 8.34 -22.33 11.46
N GLY A 411 7.11 -22.02 11.04
CA GLY A 411 6.57 -20.66 11.08
C GLY A 411 6.58 -20.07 12.49
N LYS A 412 6.06 -20.82 13.48
CA LYS A 412 6.08 -20.41 14.89
C LYS A 412 7.48 -20.21 15.45
N PHE A 413 8.43 -21.07 15.08
CA PHE A 413 9.84 -20.93 15.47
C PHE A 413 10.45 -19.66 14.86
N VAL A 414 10.25 -19.41 13.56
CA VAL A 414 10.72 -18.18 12.91
C VAL A 414 10.13 -16.94 13.58
N GLU A 415 8.87 -16.99 14.01
CA GLU A 415 8.20 -15.90 14.72
C GLU A 415 8.73 -15.66 16.14
N SER A 416 9.34 -16.65 16.80
CA SER A 416 9.93 -16.44 18.14
C SER A 416 11.33 -15.82 18.11
N LEU A 417 11.98 -15.77 16.94
CA LEU A 417 13.33 -15.23 16.77
C LEU A 417 13.37 -13.70 16.78
N ASP A 418 14.53 -13.15 17.15
CA ASP A 418 14.82 -11.73 16.96
C ASP A 418 15.01 -11.37 15.47
N MET A 419 15.00 -10.07 15.14
CA MET A 419 15.01 -9.62 13.74
C MET A 419 16.22 -10.13 12.93
N PRO A 420 17.47 -10.05 13.45
CA PRO A 420 18.62 -10.61 12.73
C PRO A 420 18.56 -12.12 12.53
N ALA A 421 18.25 -12.92 13.56
CA ALA A 421 18.19 -14.38 13.39
C ALA A 421 17.04 -14.78 12.48
N ARG A 422 15.88 -14.11 12.62
CA ARG A 422 14.72 -14.32 11.75
C ARG A 422 15.06 -14.08 10.28
N PHE A 423 15.75 -12.98 9.97
CA PHE A 423 16.21 -12.68 8.62
C PHE A 423 17.06 -13.82 8.05
N TRP A 424 18.07 -14.28 8.79
CA TRP A 424 18.96 -15.36 8.35
C TRP A 424 18.25 -16.69 8.15
N ILE A 425 17.37 -17.08 9.09
CA ILE A 425 16.61 -18.32 8.98
C ILE A 425 15.66 -18.26 7.78
N LEU A 426 15.00 -17.13 7.52
CA LEU A 426 14.14 -16.97 6.33
C LEU A 426 14.94 -17.11 5.02
N LEU A 427 16.13 -16.51 4.93
CA LEU A 427 17.01 -16.71 3.77
C LEU A 427 17.48 -18.16 3.64
N LEU A 428 17.86 -18.81 4.74
CA LEU A 428 18.26 -20.21 4.75
C LEU A 428 17.13 -21.12 4.24
N ILE A 429 15.91 -20.92 4.72
CA ILE A 429 14.73 -21.67 4.25
C ILE A 429 14.52 -21.42 2.76
N SER A 430 14.65 -20.16 2.30
CA SER A 430 14.52 -19.83 0.88
C SER A 430 15.56 -20.57 0.02
N CYS A 431 16.83 -20.59 0.45
CA CYS A 431 17.89 -21.34 -0.23
C CYS A 431 17.62 -22.86 -0.21
N PHE A 432 17.14 -23.38 0.92
CA PHE A 432 16.79 -24.80 1.04
C PHE A 432 15.66 -25.17 0.08
N LYS A 433 14.59 -24.37 0.02
CA LYS A 433 13.51 -24.54 -0.97
C LYS A 433 14.06 -24.53 -2.39
N GLN A 434 14.89 -23.56 -2.75
CA GLN A 434 15.47 -23.51 -4.10
C GLN A 434 16.29 -24.77 -4.44
N LYS A 435 17.04 -25.31 -3.47
CA LYS A 435 17.89 -26.49 -3.69
C LYS A 435 17.10 -27.79 -3.74
N PHE A 436 16.05 -27.93 -2.92
CA PHE A 436 15.39 -29.20 -2.66
C PHE A 436 13.92 -29.27 -3.15
N THR A 437 13.41 -28.25 -3.85
CA THR A 437 12.02 -28.20 -4.35
C THR A 437 11.63 -29.35 -5.31
N LYS A 438 12.61 -30.05 -5.90
CA LYS A 438 12.35 -31.24 -6.72
C LYS A 438 12.24 -32.53 -5.90
N LEU A 439 12.73 -32.52 -4.66
CA LEU A 439 12.84 -33.68 -3.78
C LEU A 439 11.79 -33.66 -2.67
N PHE A 440 11.46 -32.46 -2.17
CA PHE A 440 10.46 -32.27 -1.14
C PHE A 440 9.45 -31.21 -1.57
N SER A 441 8.19 -31.43 -1.22
CA SER A 441 7.13 -30.44 -1.38
C SER A 441 7.33 -29.26 -0.43
N ASP A 442 6.75 -28.11 -0.80
CA ASP A 442 6.74 -26.92 0.07
C ASP A 442 6.15 -27.19 1.45
N LYS A 443 5.19 -28.12 1.55
CA LYS A 443 4.54 -28.49 2.82
C LYS A 443 5.47 -29.29 3.73
N GLU A 444 6.27 -30.19 3.16
CA GLU A 444 7.24 -31.00 3.90
C GLU A 444 8.39 -30.13 4.40
N ILE A 445 8.93 -29.26 3.56
CA ILE A 445 10.01 -28.34 3.94
C ILE A 445 9.57 -27.40 5.07
N LEU A 446 8.32 -26.92 5.02
CA LEU A 446 7.79 -26.01 6.04
C LEU A 446 7.26 -26.71 7.30
N GLY A 447 7.23 -28.05 7.33
CA GLY A 447 6.68 -28.82 8.44
C GLY A 447 5.18 -28.59 8.66
N SER A 448 4.42 -28.42 7.57
CA SER A 448 2.98 -28.09 7.58
C SER A 448 2.08 -29.31 7.46
N GLN A 449 2.62 -30.53 7.45
CA GLN A 449 1.83 -31.75 7.52
C GLN A 449 1.37 -31.96 8.98
N ASN A 450 0.06 -31.90 9.21
CA ASN A 450 -0.53 -32.58 10.35
C ASN A 450 -0.36 -34.08 10.09
N VAL A 451 0.51 -34.72 10.86
CA VAL A 451 0.39 -36.16 11.08
C VAL A 451 -0.86 -36.32 11.93
N CYS A 452 -1.93 -36.87 11.34
CA CYS A 452 -2.92 -37.58 12.13
C CYS A 452 -2.22 -38.75 12.82
N PHE A 453 -2.23 -38.78 14.15
CA PHE A 453 -2.51 -39.98 14.93
C PHE A 453 -3.29 -39.56 16.17
#